data_AF-A0A645GI07-F1
#
_entry.id   AF-A0A645GI07-F1
#
_cell.length_a   1.000
_cell.length_b   1.000
_cell.length_c   1.000
_cell.angle_alpha   90.00
_cell.angle_beta   90.00
_cell.angle_gamma   90.00
#
_symmetry.space_group_name_H-M   'P 1'
#
loop_
_entity.id
_entity.type
_entity.pdbx_description
1 polymer ?
#
loop_
_entity_poly.entity_id
_entity_poly.type
_entity_poly.pdbx_seq_one_letter_code
_entity_poly.pdbx_strand_id
1 'polypeptide(L)'
;MVVNPDISFEPEILISITEYMDKNTNIGQLMPKVFYPTGEIQYLCKLLPTPYDLIFRRFLPQKWISKRTETFELRASGYNTIMDVPYLSGCFMFFRISALKDIGLFDERFFMYPEDIDITRRMHSKYRTVFYPQVSIVHHHAKSSYMNFKMLTIHTFNMIKYFNKWGWIFDRERTMTNKRIKASLTKN
;
A
#
# COMPACT_ATOMS: atom_id res chain seq x y z
N MET A 1 14.43 2.36 6.78
CA MET A 1 13.79 1.48 5.78
C MET A 1 13.22 0.28 6.50
N VAL A 2 12.04 -0.18 6.12
CA VAL A 2 11.42 -1.43 6.61
C VAL A 2 11.18 -2.31 5.39
N VAL A 3 11.62 -3.56 5.42
CA VAL A 3 11.44 -4.52 4.32
C VAL A 3 11.07 -5.88 4.88
N ASN A 4 10.29 -6.64 4.11
CA ASN A 4 10.10 -8.04 4.41
C ASN A 4 11.40 -8.84 4.18
N PRO A 5 11.63 -9.93 4.92
CA PRO A 5 12.83 -10.75 4.79
C PRO A 5 12.92 -11.51 3.47
N ASP A 6 11.80 -11.69 2.76
CA ASP A 6 11.68 -12.42 1.51
C ASP A 6 11.70 -11.47 0.29
N ILE A 7 12.43 -10.36 0.39
CA ILE A 7 12.65 -9.41 -0.69
C ILE A 7 14.12 -9.44 -1.12
N SER A 8 14.34 -9.38 -2.42
CA SER A 8 15.67 -9.23 -3.02
C SER A 8 15.71 -8.06 -4.00
N PHE A 9 16.81 -7.32 -3.98
CA PHE A 9 17.07 -6.20 -4.89
C PHE A 9 18.56 -5.84 -4.93
N GLU A 10 18.96 -5.16 -6.00
CA GLU A 10 20.31 -4.62 -6.17
C GLU A 10 20.51 -3.38 -5.27
N PRO A 11 21.65 -3.24 -4.56
CA PRO A 11 21.88 -2.12 -3.64
C PRO A 11 21.73 -0.71 -4.26
N GLU A 12 22.01 -0.58 -5.55
CA GLU A 12 21.96 0.67 -6.33
C GLU A 12 20.57 1.31 -6.35
N ILE A 13 19.51 0.51 -6.12
CA ILE A 13 18.17 1.07 -6.02
C ILE A 13 18.05 2.04 -4.85
N LEU A 14 18.79 1.80 -3.76
CA LEU A 14 18.74 2.63 -2.56
C LEU A 14 19.37 3.99 -2.83
N ILE A 15 20.41 4.05 -3.65
CA ILE A 15 21.02 5.30 -4.11
C ILE A 15 19.98 6.10 -4.89
N SER A 16 19.35 5.47 -5.89
CA SER A 16 18.33 6.12 -6.74
C SER A 16 17.11 6.61 -5.95
N ILE A 17 16.63 5.81 -4.99
CA ILE A 17 15.51 6.18 -4.11
C ILE A 17 15.90 7.36 -3.20
N THR A 18 17.09 7.31 -2.60
CA THR A 18 17.56 8.34 -1.67
C THR A 18 17.71 9.67 -2.40
N GLU A 19 18.40 9.70 -3.55
CA GLU A 19 18.55 10.90 -4.37
C GLU A 19 17.21 11.48 -4.82
N TYR A 20 16.26 10.63 -5.23
CA TYR A 20 14.93 11.07 -5.62
C TYR A 20 14.19 11.70 -4.45
N MET A 21 14.25 11.08 -3.26
CA MET A 21 13.59 11.62 -2.08
C MET A 21 14.24 12.91 -1.60
N ASP A 22 15.57 13.06 -1.66
CA ASP A 22 16.26 14.28 -1.23
C ASP A 22 15.97 15.47 -2.14
N LYS A 23 15.78 15.23 -3.44
CA LYS A 23 15.28 16.24 -4.39
C LYS A 23 13.80 16.60 -4.15
N ASN A 24 13.03 15.74 -3.48
CA ASN A 24 11.58 15.87 -3.29
C ASN A 24 11.21 15.78 -1.80
N THR A 25 11.50 16.84 -1.06
CA THR A 25 11.37 16.88 0.41
C THR A 25 9.93 16.74 0.93
N ASN A 26 8.93 16.91 0.07
CA ASN A 26 7.51 16.69 0.39
C ASN A 26 7.08 15.21 0.36
N ILE A 27 7.97 14.29 -0.03
CA ILE A 27 7.72 12.84 -0.01
C ILE A 27 8.09 12.29 1.38
N GLY A 28 7.09 11.69 2.03
CA GLY A 28 7.22 11.06 3.34
C GLY A 28 7.50 9.56 3.26
N GLN A 29 7.01 8.89 2.21
CA GLN A 29 7.20 7.45 1.99
C GLN A 29 7.33 7.15 0.49
N LEU A 30 8.16 6.16 0.15
CA LEU A 30 8.35 5.67 -1.20
C LEU A 30 8.33 4.13 -1.24
N MET A 31 7.70 3.57 -2.27
CA MET A 31 7.76 2.14 -2.60
C MET A 31 8.17 1.96 -4.08
N PRO A 32 9.15 1.09 -4.38
CA PRO A 32 9.57 0.80 -5.75
C PRO A 32 8.54 -0.08 -6.48
N LYS A 33 8.80 -0.37 -7.76
CA LYS A 33 8.07 -1.42 -8.48
C LYS A 33 8.37 -2.80 -7.89
N VAL A 34 7.36 -3.62 -7.73
CA VAL A 34 7.51 -4.95 -7.12
C VAL A 34 7.14 -6.02 -8.12
N PHE A 35 8.01 -7.01 -8.28
CA PHE A 35 7.81 -8.16 -9.15
C PHE A 35 7.70 -9.45 -8.33
N TYR A 36 6.95 -10.41 -8.86
CA TYR A 36 7.10 -11.82 -8.49
C TYR A 36 8.42 -12.36 -9.05
N PRO A 37 8.95 -13.47 -8.51
CA PRO A 37 10.10 -14.17 -9.10
C PRO A 37 9.85 -14.61 -10.56
N THR A 38 8.59 -14.73 -10.96
CA THR A 38 8.16 -15.03 -12.33
C THR A 38 8.33 -13.86 -13.31
N GLY A 39 8.67 -12.66 -12.83
CA GLY A 39 8.74 -11.43 -13.62
C GLY A 39 7.41 -10.69 -13.76
N GLU A 40 6.31 -11.23 -13.23
CA GLU A 40 5.01 -10.55 -13.23
C GLU A 40 4.95 -9.43 -12.18
N ILE A 41 4.26 -8.33 -12.49
CA ILE A 41 4.08 -7.21 -11.56
C ILE A 41 3.20 -7.64 -10.37
N GLN A 42 3.63 -7.30 -9.15
CA GLN A 42 2.77 -7.35 -7.97
C GLN A 42 2.02 -6.02 -7.83
N TYR A 43 0.70 -6.07 -7.96
CA TYR A 43 -0.17 -4.89 -7.84
C TYR A 43 -0.40 -4.51 -6.36
N LEU A 44 0.60 -3.86 -5.78
CA LEU A 44 0.69 -3.53 -4.35
C LEU A 44 0.35 -2.06 -4.02
N CYS A 45 0.07 -1.24 -5.03
CA CYS A 45 -0.43 0.12 -4.87
C CYS A 45 -1.95 0.07 -4.82
N LYS A 46 -2.55 0.52 -3.71
CA LYS A 46 -3.98 0.35 -3.48
C LYS A 46 -4.66 1.65 -3.06
N LEU A 47 -5.96 1.68 -3.29
CA LEU A 47 -6.86 2.64 -2.67
C LEU A 47 -7.04 2.32 -1.18
N LEU A 48 -7.54 3.28 -0.40
CA LEU A 48 -7.91 3.01 0.99
C LEU A 48 -9.11 2.05 1.03
N PRO A 49 -9.04 0.96 1.82
CA PRO A 49 -10.05 -0.09 1.79
C PRO A 49 -11.37 0.36 2.39
N THR A 50 -12.45 -0.12 1.79
CA THR A 50 -13.80 -0.10 2.39
C THR A 50 -14.12 -1.48 2.99
N PRO A 51 -15.09 -1.59 3.92
CA PRO A 51 -15.54 -2.90 4.41
C PRO A 51 -15.97 -3.85 3.27
N TYR A 52 -16.54 -3.30 2.19
CA TYR A 52 -16.87 -4.07 1.00
C TYR A 52 -15.63 -4.74 0.39
N ASP A 53 -14.52 -4.01 0.28
CA ASP A 53 -13.30 -4.53 -0.39
C ASP A 53 -12.72 -5.74 0.36
N LEU A 54 -12.95 -5.86 1.67
CA LEU A 54 -12.54 -7.03 2.45
C LEU A 54 -13.52 -8.19 2.33
N ILE A 55 -14.81 -7.93 2.54
CA ILE A 55 -15.85 -8.98 2.57
C ILE A 55 -15.91 -9.67 1.20
N PHE A 56 -16.05 -8.89 0.14
CA PHE A 56 -16.29 -9.47 -1.17
C PHE A 56 -15.03 -10.08 -1.80
N ARG A 57 -13.83 -9.56 -1.51
CA ARG A 57 -12.57 -10.23 -1.90
C ARG A 57 -12.38 -11.59 -1.24
N ARG A 58 -12.96 -11.80 -0.05
CA ARG A 58 -12.85 -13.06 0.67
C ARG A 58 -13.90 -14.09 0.24
N PHE A 59 -15.12 -13.65 -0.02
CA PHE A 59 -16.27 -14.55 -0.17
C PHE A 59 -16.82 -14.68 -1.60
N LEU A 60 -16.48 -13.77 -2.52
CA LEU A 60 -16.96 -13.87 -3.91
C LEU A 60 -15.92 -14.42 -4.88
N PRO A 61 -16.37 -15.11 -5.94
CA PRO A 61 -15.50 -15.49 -7.05
C PRO A 61 -14.81 -14.28 -7.67
N GLN A 62 -13.52 -14.42 -7.97
CA GLN A 62 -12.70 -13.33 -8.54
C GLN A 62 -13.31 -12.72 -9.81
N LYS A 63 -14.03 -13.53 -10.61
CA LYS A 63 -14.72 -13.08 -11.83
C LYS A 63 -15.75 -11.98 -11.56
N TRP A 64 -16.39 -11.97 -10.39
CA TRP A 64 -17.45 -11.02 -10.05
C TRP A 64 -16.88 -9.70 -9.51
N ILE A 65 -15.68 -9.75 -8.94
CA ILE A 65 -15.01 -8.63 -8.29
C ILE A 65 -13.78 -8.13 -9.04
N SER A 66 -13.52 -8.64 -10.25
CA SER A 66 -12.31 -8.36 -11.03
C SER A 66 -12.14 -6.87 -11.29
N LYS A 67 -13.16 -6.21 -11.87
CA LYS A 67 -13.13 -4.77 -12.16
C LYS A 67 -12.90 -3.92 -10.92
N ARG A 68 -13.52 -4.30 -9.79
CA ARG A 68 -13.33 -3.58 -8.52
C ARG A 68 -11.95 -3.84 -7.93
N THR A 69 -11.44 -5.06 -8.05
CA THR A 69 -10.07 -5.44 -7.67
C THR A 69 -9.05 -4.63 -8.47
N GLU A 70 -9.21 -4.55 -9.78
CA GLU A 70 -8.35 -3.77 -10.67
C GLU A 70 -8.35 -2.28 -10.33
N THR A 71 -9.54 -1.73 -10.04
CA THR A 71 -9.67 -0.34 -9.59
C THR A 71 -9.01 -0.12 -8.24
N PHE A 72 -9.24 -1.03 -7.28
CA PHE A 72 -8.66 -0.96 -5.94
C PHE A 72 -7.14 -1.04 -5.99
N GLU A 73 -6.59 -1.85 -6.89
CA GLU A 73 -5.14 -2.04 -7.11
C GLU A 73 -4.55 -1.09 -8.15
N LEU A 74 -5.32 -0.08 -8.60
CA LEU A 74 -4.87 0.93 -9.55
C LEU A 74 -4.26 0.36 -10.84
N ARG A 75 -4.70 -0.83 -11.29
CA ARG A 75 -4.06 -1.55 -12.41
C ARG A 75 -4.12 -0.80 -13.74
N ALA A 76 -5.13 0.04 -13.92
CA ALA A 76 -5.27 0.90 -15.09
C ALA A 76 -4.10 1.88 -15.28
N SER A 77 -3.31 2.15 -14.24
CA SER A 77 -2.09 2.98 -14.35
C SER A 77 -0.94 2.32 -15.12
N GLY A 78 -1.00 0.99 -15.34
CA GLY A 78 0.09 0.20 -15.90
C GLY A 78 1.34 0.10 -15.01
N TYR A 79 1.38 0.77 -13.85
CA TYR A 79 2.53 0.79 -12.94
C TYR A 79 3.84 1.22 -13.62
N ASN A 80 3.75 2.14 -14.59
CA ASN A 80 4.88 2.62 -15.38
C ASN A 80 5.20 4.11 -15.13
N THR A 81 4.37 4.79 -14.35
CA THR A 81 4.53 6.20 -13.99
C THR A 81 4.61 6.38 -12.48
N ILE A 82 5.23 7.48 -12.05
CA ILE A 82 5.27 7.86 -10.64
C ILE A 82 3.85 8.23 -10.20
N MET A 83 3.40 7.68 -9.08
CA MET A 83 2.04 7.90 -8.58
C MET A 83 2.04 8.25 -7.09
N ASP A 84 1.16 9.16 -6.70
CA ASP A 84 0.80 9.30 -5.30
C ASP A 84 -0.22 8.19 -4.96
N VAL A 85 0.04 7.42 -3.90
CA VAL A 85 -0.75 6.22 -3.56
C VAL A 85 -1.07 6.21 -2.07
N PRO A 86 -2.35 6.16 -1.67
CA PRO A 86 -2.75 6.31 -0.27
C PRO A 86 -2.58 5.02 0.55
N TYR A 87 -2.33 3.90 -0.11
CA TYR A 87 -1.94 2.64 0.52
C TYR A 87 -0.83 1.96 -0.32
N LEU A 88 0.37 1.90 0.26
CA LEU A 88 1.54 1.16 -0.21
C LEU A 88 1.73 -0.07 0.68
N SER A 89 2.02 -1.22 0.07
CA SER A 89 2.24 -2.48 0.80
C SER A 89 3.41 -2.37 1.79
N GLY A 90 3.24 -2.98 2.96
CA GLY A 90 4.30 -3.09 3.97
C GLY A 90 5.53 -3.89 3.54
N CYS A 91 5.50 -4.55 2.37
CA CYS A 91 6.63 -5.34 1.88
C CYS A 91 7.92 -4.51 1.76
N PHE A 92 7.83 -3.26 1.31
CA PHE A 92 8.96 -2.35 1.23
C PHE A 92 8.51 -0.93 1.55
N MET A 93 9.05 -0.36 2.63
CA MET A 93 8.71 0.97 3.11
C MET A 93 9.99 1.79 3.32
N PHE A 94 10.21 2.75 2.43
CA PHE A 94 11.29 3.71 2.58
C PHE A 94 10.72 5.05 3.06
N PHE A 95 11.10 5.46 4.26
CA PHE A 95 10.52 6.61 4.95
C PHE A 95 11.50 7.76 5.07
N ARG A 96 10.99 8.98 4.93
CA ARG A 96 11.68 10.18 5.41
C ARG A 96 11.54 10.25 6.93
N ILE A 97 12.67 10.28 7.63
CA ILE A 97 12.70 10.23 9.11
C ILE A 97 11.93 11.39 9.74
N SER A 98 12.04 12.61 9.21
CA SER A 98 11.31 13.77 9.74
C SER A 98 9.80 13.60 9.61
N ALA A 99 9.32 13.11 8.46
CA ALA A 99 7.91 12.83 8.23
C ALA A 99 7.40 11.71 9.16
N LEU A 100 8.19 10.64 9.33
CA LEU A 100 7.85 9.54 10.23
C LEU A 100 7.75 9.98 11.70
N LYS A 101 8.64 10.88 12.14
CA LYS A 101 8.58 11.49 13.48
C LYS A 101 7.33 12.36 13.67
N ASP A 102 6.92 13.10 12.64
CA ASP A 102 5.72 13.94 12.69
C ASP A 102 4.41 13.14 12.69
N ILE A 103 4.33 12.05 11.93
CA ILE A 103 3.10 11.22 11.87
C ILE A 103 3.02 10.17 12.99
N GLY A 104 4.13 9.87 13.66
CA GLY A 104 4.28 8.77 14.61
C GLY A 104 4.59 7.42 13.95
N LEU A 105 5.12 6.49 14.74
CA LEU A 105 5.52 5.14 14.30
C LEU A 105 4.31 4.24 13.99
N PHE A 106 4.54 2.94 13.81
CA PHE A 106 3.47 1.95 13.67
C PHE A 106 2.55 1.96 14.89
N ASP A 107 1.28 1.70 14.64
CA ASP A 107 0.26 1.65 15.69
C ASP A 107 0.20 0.24 16.26
N GLU A 108 0.64 0.09 17.51
CA GLU A 108 0.79 -1.20 18.20
C GLU A 108 -0.53 -1.97 18.38
N ARG A 109 -1.68 -1.34 18.12
CA ARG A 109 -2.99 -2.01 18.12
C ARG A 109 -3.11 -3.07 17.03
N PHE A 110 -2.31 -2.95 15.96
CA PHE A 110 -2.31 -3.86 14.81
C PHE A 110 -1.12 -4.82 14.93
N PHE A 111 -1.42 -6.10 15.09
CA PHE A 111 -0.42 -7.16 15.04
C PHE A 111 -0.59 -7.91 13.72
N MET A 112 0.22 -7.55 12.72
CA MET A 112 0.25 -8.14 11.37
C MET A 112 -1.03 -7.91 10.54
N TYR A 113 -0.94 -6.94 9.63
CA TYR A 113 -2.01 -6.22 8.92
C TYR A 113 -3.05 -5.59 9.87
N PRO A 114 -3.58 -4.39 9.60
CA PRO A 114 -3.27 -3.44 8.52
C PRO A 114 -2.37 -2.28 8.97
N GLU A 115 -1.30 -2.54 9.71
CA GLU A 115 -0.35 -1.50 10.16
C GLU A 115 0.25 -0.70 9.01
N ASP A 116 0.46 -1.34 7.86
CA ASP A 116 0.96 -0.74 6.63
C ASP A 116 -0.06 0.24 6.02
N ILE A 117 -1.34 -0.13 6.00
CA ILE A 117 -2.44 0.76 5.59
C ILE A 117 -2.52 1.96 6.52
N ASP A 118 -2.46 1.73 7.83
CA ASP A 118 -2.60 2.79 8.82
C ASP A 118 -1.47 3.83 8.72
N ILE A 119 -0.22 3.38 8.71
CA ILE A 119 0.92 4.28 8.66
C ILE A 119 1.00 5.01 7.31
N THR A 120 0.70 4.34 6.20
CA THR A 120 0.68 4.97 4.88
C THR A 120 -0.44 6.00 4.80
N ARG A 121 -1.63 5.70 5.34
CA ARG A 121 -2.75 6.64 5.39
C ARG A 121 -2.41 7.88 6.20
N ARG A 122 -1.83 7.73 7.40
CA ARG A 122 -1.35 8.86 8.21
C ARG A 122 -0.29 9.67 7.46
N MET A 123 0.65 9.00 6.81
CA MET A 123 1.67 9.65 5.97
C MET A 123 1.02 10.46 4.85
N HIS A 124 0.09 9.85 4.10
CA HIS A 124 -0.60 10.46 2.97
C HIS A 124 -1.44 11.69 3.33
N SER A 125 -1.89 11.78 4.59
CA SER A 125 -2.66 12.94 5.07
C SER A 125 -1.83 14.23 5.18
N LYS A 126 -0.50 14.12 5.29
CA LYS A 126 0.41 15.26 5.49
C LYS A 126 1.53 15.36 4.45
N TYR A 127 1.93 14.23 3.87
CA TYR A 127 3.07 14.10 2.96
C TYR A 127 2.67 13.28 1.74
N ARG A 128 3.46 13.37 0.68
CA ARG A 128 3.29 12.49 -0.48
C ARG A 128 3.79 11.09 -0.14
N THR A 129 3.00 10.08 -0.50
CA THR A 129 3.36 8.66 -0.45
C THR A 129 3.43 8.17 -1.88
N VAL A 130 4.62 7.77 -2.32
CA VAL A 130 4.94 7.67 -3.75
C VAL A 130 5.25 6.24 -4.16
N PHE A 131 4.59 5.78 -5.22
CA PHE A 131 5.05 4.67 -6.02
C PHE A 131 6.08 5.16 -7.04
N TYR A 132 7.25 4.52 -7.08
CA TYR A 132 8.39 4.94 -7.90
C TYR A 132 8.83 3.80 -8.83
N PRO A 133 8.42 3.81 -10.11
CA PRO A 133 8.66 2.69 -11.02
C PRO A 133 10.06 2.65 -11.66
N GLN A 134 10.92 3.64 -11.40
CA GLN A 134 12.25 3.71 -12.02
C GLN A 134 13.24 2.68 -11.45
N VAL A 135 12.92 2.11 -10.30
CA VAL A 135 13.65 0.98 -9.72
C VAL A 135 12.65 -0.10 -9.31
N SER A 136 13.16 -1.32 -9.17
CA SER A 136 12.34 -2.48 -8.86
C SER A 136 12.98 -3.44 -7.88
N ILE A 137 12.12 -4.20 -7.20
CA ILE A 137 12.49 -5.27 -6.28
C ILE A 137 11.72 -6.55 -6.61
N VAL A 138 12.21 -7.69 -6.14
CA VAL A 138 11.52 -8.98 -6.22
C VAL A 138 11.05 -9.39 -4.82
N HIS A 139 9.77 -9.76 -4.70
CA HIS A 139 9.17 -10.23 -3.45
C HIS A 139 8.72 -11.68 -3.61
N HIS A 140 9.33 -12.58 -2.84
CA HIS A 140 9.23 -14.03 -3.05
C HIS A 140 7.94 -14.63 -2.50
N HIS A 141 7.24 -13.96 -1.57
CA HIS A 141 6.13 -14.57 -0.85
C HIS A 141 4.89 -13.67 -0.70
N ALA A 142 3.85 -13.95 -1.50
CA ALA A 142 2.62 -13.13 -1.46
C ALA A 142 1.41 -13.76 -0.75
N LYS A 143 1.44 -15.04 -0.32
CA LYS A 143 0.18 -15.78 -0.04
C LYS A 143 0.13 -16.70 1.19
N SER A 144 1.16 -16.83 2.02
CA SER A 144 1.10 -17.75 3.17
C SER A 144 0.02 -17.42 4.20
N SER A 145 -0.36 -16.15 4.35
CA SER A 145 -1.40 -15.74 5.30
C SER A 145 -2.82 -16.17 4.90
N TYR A 146 -3.09 -16.40 3.61
CA TYR A 146 -4.45 -16.70 3.12
C TYR A 146 -4.96 -18.09 3.52
N MET A 147 -4.05 -19.02 3.80
CA MET A 147 -4.34 -20.45 4.00
C MET A 147 -4.44 -20.86 5.48
N ASN A 148 -4.10 -19.98 6.42
CA ASN A 148 -4.14 -20.29 7.85
C ASN A 148 -5.34 -19.62 8.53
N PHE A 149 -6.26 -20.41 9.07
CA PHE A 149 -7.47 -19.91 9.74
C PHE A 149 -7.17 -18.98 10.91
N LYS A 150 -6.09 -19.23 11.67
CA LYS A 150 -5.63 -18.36 12.77
C LYS A 150 -5.21 -16.99 12.26
N MET A 151 -4.49 -16.95 11.14
CA MET A 151 -4.04 -15.70 10.51
C MET A 151 -5.22 -14.92 9.95
N LEU A 152 -6.23 -15.62 9.41
CA LEU A 152 -7.47 -15.01 8.98
C LEU A 152 -8.23 -14.36 10.13
N THR A 153 -8.33 -15.02 11.29
CA THR A 153 -9.01 -14.45 12.47
C THR A 153 -8.29 -13.20 12.95
N ILE A 154 -6.96 -13.25 13.09
CA ILE A 154 -6.13 -12.10 13.47
C ILE A 154 -6.33 -10.93 12.50
N HIS A 155 -6.23 -11.20 11.19
CA HIS A 155 -6.45 -10.19 10.16
C HIS A 155 -7.85 -9.57 10.24
N THR A 156 -8.88 -10.38 10.48
CA THR A 156 -10.26 -9.91 10.62
C THR A 156 -10.42 -8.98 11.82
N PHE A 157 -9.91 -9.37 13.00
CA PHE A 157 -9.94 -8.52 14.19
C PHE A 157 -9.17 -7.22 14.02
N ASN A 158 -8.01 -7.25 13.36
CA ASN A 158 -7.24 -6.03 13.11
C ASN A 158 -7.92 -5.10 12.10
N MET A 159 -8.60 -5.65 11.08
CA MET A 159 -9.42 -4.82 10.18
C MET A 159 -10.61 -4.18 10.90
N ILE A 160 -11.26 -4.89 11.84
CA ILE A 160 -12.29 -4.31 12.71
C ILE A 160 -11.72 -3.12 13.50
N LYS A 161 -10.54 -3.28 14.12
CA LYS A 161 -9.85 -2.17 14.81
C LYS A 161 -9.55 -1.00 13.87
N TYR A 162 -9.12 -1.29 12.63
CA TYR A 162 -8.83 -0.26 11.63
C TYR A 162 -10.09 0.55 11.27
N PHE A 163 -11.23 -0.11 11.05
CA PHE A 163 -12.48 0.63 10.78
C PHE A 163 -13.07 1.30 12.01
N ASN A 164 -12.84 0.79 13.22
CA ASN A 164 -13.15 1.50 14.45
C ASN A 164 -12.33 2.79 14.58
N LYS A 165 -11.07 2.78 14.12
CA LYS A 165 -10.20 3.96 14.11
C LYS A 165 -10.60 4.98 13.03
N TRP A 166 -10.85 4.53 11.81
CA TRP A 166 -10.97 5.42 10.64
C TRP A 166 -12.40 5.63 10.11
N GLY A 167 -13.33 4.75 10.47
CA GLY A 167 -14.71 4.77 9.99
C GLY A 167 -15.04 3.56 9.11
N TRP A 168 -16.16 2.92 9.43
CA TRP A 168 -16.70 1.76 8.71
C TRP A 168 -17.25 2.17 7.35
N ILE A 169 -18.44 2.78 7.34
CA ILE A 169 -19.14 3.21 6.12
C ILE A 169 -18.84 4.69 5.86
N PHE A 170 -19.00 5.52 6.89
CA PHE A 170 -18.79 6.95 6.82
C PHE A 170 -17.33 7.30 7.11
N ASP A 171 -16.56 7.44 6.03
CA ASP A 171 -15.17 7.88 6.06
C ASP A 171 -14.96 8.88 4.92
N ARG A 172 -15.08 10.17 5.27
CA ARG A 172 -15.01 11.27 4.30
C ARG A 172 -13.61 11.39 3.69
N GLU A 173 -12.58 11.22 4.51
CA GLU A 173 -11.19 11.27 4.06
C GLU A 173 -10.92 10.17 3.03
N ARG A 174 -11.24 8.90 3.34
CA ARG A 174 -11.13 7.79 2.38
C ARG A 174 -11.85 8.09 1.07
N THR A 175 -13.06 8.64 1.16
CA THR A 175 -13.89 8.93 -0.01
C THR A 175 -13.25 10.00 -0.89
N MET A 176 -12.80 11.10 -0.29
CA MET A 176 -12.14 12.20 -1.00
C MET A 176 -10.81 11.77 -1.59
N THR A 177 -9.96 11.10 -0.80
CA THR A 177 -8.65 10.59 -1.23
C THR A 177 -8.82 9.61 -2.39
N ASN A 178 -9.66 8.58 -2.26
CA ASN A 178 -9.87 7.61 -3.32
C ASN A 178 -10.45 8.25 -4.59
N LYS A 179 -11.31 9.27 -4.48
CA LYS A 179 -11.84 10.02 -5.63
C LYS A 179 -10.72 10.81 -6.33
N ARG A 180 -9.86 11.49 -5.57
CA ARG A 180 -8.72 12.26 -6.10
C ARG A 180 -7.73 11.37 -6.85
N ILE A 181 -7.34 10.24 -6.25
CA ILE A 181 -6.39 9.29 -6.86
C ILE A 181 -6.95 8.69 -8.15
N LYS A 182 -8.24 8.32 -8.17
CA LYS A 182 -8.87 7.84 -9.41
C LYS A 182 -8.89 8.92 -10.49
N ALA A 183 -9.16 10.17 -10.14
CA ALA A 183 -9.19 11.27 -11.09
C ALA A 183 -7.81 11.65 -11.64
N SER A 184 -6.71 11.41 -10.90
CA SER A 184 -5.35 11.63 -11.43
C SER A 184 -4.94 10.57 -12.45
N LEU A 185 -5.51 9.36 -12.37
CA LEU A 185 -5.22 8.29 -13.33
C LEU A 185 -5.91 8.47 -14.69
N THR A 186 -7.01 9.22 -14.76
CA THR A 186 -7.74 9.47 -16.01
C THR A 186 -7.20 10.67 -16.81
N LYS A 187 -6.22 11.40 -16.26
CA LYS A 187 -5.66 12.62 -16.84
C LYS A 187 -4.30 12.42 -17.54
N ASN A 188 -3.77 11.19 -17.50
CA ASN A 188 -2.56 10.76 -18.18
C ASN A 188 -2.93 9.83 -19.34
#